data_AF-A0A321LDU5-F1
#
_entry.id   AF-A0A321LDU5-F1
#
_cell.length_a   1.000
_cell.length_b   1.000
_cell.length_c   1.000
_cell.angle_alpha   90.00
_cell.angle_beta   90.00
_cell.angle_gamma   90.00
#
_symmetry.space_group_name_H-M   'P 1'
#
loop_
_entity.id
_entity.type
_entity.pdbx_description
1 polymer ?
#
loop_
_entity_poly.entity_id
_entity_poly.type
_entity_poly.pdbx_seq_one_letter_code
_entity_poly.pdbx_strand_id
1 'polypeptide(L)'
;MRLVKAFNTIWYQHLATRGRTDIPVDERHAIFVAGDDQAAKQIISNLIEQIGFAPVDTGSLREGGKSQQPNAPIYNKIFTGREAKAAVAASQRARTA
;
A
#
# COMPACT_ATOMS: atom_id res chain seq x y z
N MET A 1 18.33 10.01 -3.98
CA MET A 1 17.04 10.50 -4.51
C MET A 1 15.93 10.01 -3.60
N ARG A 2 14.92 10.83 -3.29
CA ARG A 2 13.75 10.43 -2.48
C ARG A 2 12.57 10.13 -3.39
N LEU A 3 12.38 8.85 -3.71
CA LEU A 3 11.33 8.39 -4.62
C LEU A 3 10.44 7.35 -3.92
N VAL A 4 9.12 7.51 -4.07
CA VAL A 4 8.11 6.62 -3.50
C VAL A 4 7.08 6.28 -4.58
N LYS A 5 6.70 5.00 -4.65
CA LYS A 5 5.60 4.51 -5.48
C LYS A 5 4.40 4.19 -4.58
N ALA A 6 3.26 4.82 -4.88
CA ALA A 6 1.99 4.59 -4.20
C ALA A 6 0.83 4.92 -5.16
N PHE A 7 -0.42 4.67 -4.72
CA PHE A 7 -1.66 5.00 -5.44
C PHE A 7 -1.91 4.29 -6.79
N ASN A 8 -0.93 3.56 -7.32
CA ASN A 8 -1.07 2.95 -8.65
C ASN A 8 -1.89 1.65 -8.65
N THR A 9 -2.15 1.05 -7.49
CA THR A 9 -2.87 -0.22 -7.35
C THR A 9 -4.36 -0.04 -7.03
N ILE A 10 -4.81 1.19 -6.80
CA ILE A 10 -6.20 1.50 -6.42
C ILE A 10 -6.95 2.06 -7.63
N TRP A 11 -8.19 1.61 -7.80
CA TRP A 11 -9.09 2.16 -8.82
C TRP A 11 -9.52 3.58 -8.46
N TYR A 12 -9.50 4.50 -9.43
CA TYR A 12 -9.69 5.94 -9.17
C TYR A 12 -11.01 6.30 -8.47
N GLN A 13 -12.11 5.60 -8.76
CA GLN A 13 -13.39 5.85 -8.07
C GLN A 13 -13.33 5.44 -6.60
N HIS A 14 -12.57 4.39 -6.27
CA HIS A 14 -12.35 4.02 -4.86
C HIS A 14 -11.49 5.05 -4.14
N LEU A 15 -10.46 5.60 -4.79
CA LEU A 15 -9.66 6.68 -4.21
C LEU A 15 -10.53 7.91 -3.90
N ALA A 16 -11.48 8.25 -4.78
CA ALA A 16 -12.37 9.40 -4.60
C ALA A 16 -13.43 9.20 -3.50
N THR A 17 -13.84 7.96 -3.21
CA THR A 17 -15.07 7.71 -2.41
C THR A 17 -14.89 6.87 -1.15
N ARG A 18 -13.76 6.18 -0.99
CA ARG A 18 -13.58 5.20 0.11
C ARG A 18 -12.67 5.67 1.25
N GLY A 19 -12.26 6.93 1.26
CA GLY A 19 -11.57 7.51 2.42
C GLY A 19 -12.47 7.49 3.65
N ARG A 20 -12.03 6.87 4.74
CA ARG A 20 -12.79 6.70 5.99
C ARG A 20 -11.91 7.02 7.19
N THR A 21 -12.01 8.24 7.73
CA THR A 21 -11.27 8.67 8.93
C THR A 21 -11.96 8.29 10.23
N ASP A 22 -13.20 7.83 10.16
CA ASP A 22 -14.09 7.47 11.27
C ASP A 22 -13.92 6.03 11.78
N ILE A 23 -13.16 5.19 11.07
CA ILE A 23 -12.90 3.79 11.43
C ILE A 23 -11.41 3.54 11.70
N PRO A 24 -11.04 2.45 12.42
CA PRO A 24 -9.64 2.10 12.67
C PRO A 24 -8.83 1.93 11.38
N VAL A 25 -7.56 2.34 11.38
CA VAL A 25 -6.69 2.31 10.20
C VAL A 25 -6.62 0.92 9.57
N ASP A 26 -6.55 -0.14 10.38
CA ASP A 26 -6.46 -1.51 9.89
C ASP A 26 -7.70 -2.03 9.17
N GLU A 27 -8.83 -1.33 9.27
CA GLU A 27 -10.10 -1.64 8.59
C GLU A 27 -10.34 -0.76 7.37
N ARG A 28 -9.53 0.28 7.17
CA ARG A 28 -9.60 1.16 6.00
C ARG A 28 -9.07 0.45 4.77
N HIS A 29 -9.51 0.91 3.60
CA HIS A 29 -9.01 0.42 2.32
C HIS A 29 -7.50 0.70 2.20
N ALA A 30 -6.71 -0.31 1.85
CA ALA A 30 -5.27 -0.23 1.78
C ALA A 30 -4.76 0.52 0.53
N ILE A 31 -3.69 1.29 0.72
CA ILE A 31 -2.85 1.84 -0.35
C ILE A 31 -1.42 1.39 -0.09
N PHE A 32 -0.83 0.73 -1.08
CA PHE A 32 0.52 0.18 -0.98
C PHE A 32 1.60 1.24 -1.23
N VAL A 33 2.69 1.15 -0.49
CA VAL A 33 3.83 2.08 -0.55
C VAL A 33 5.11 1.30 -0.80
N ALA A 34 5.94 1.73 -1.74
CA ALA A 34 7.29 1.20 -1.98
C ALA A 34 8.30 2.35 -2.09
N GLY A 35 9.48 2.19 -1.51
CA GLY A 35 10.48 3.25 -1.42
C GLY A 35 11.75 2.79 -0.73
N ASP A 36 12.90 3.31 -1.16
CA ASP A 36 14.20 2.99 -0.56
C ASP A 36 14.60 3.99 0.56
N ASP A 37 13.94 5.15 0.61
CA ASP A 37 14.12 6.17 1.66
C ASP A 37 12.98 6.07 2.69
N GLN A 38 13.32 5.72 3.92
CA GLN A 38 12.34 5.49 4.98
C GLN A 38 11.57 6.76 5.37
N ALA A 39 12.24 7.93 5.38
CA ALA A 39 11.61 9.19 5.73
C ALA A 39 10.57 9.61 4.66
N ALA A 40 10.90 9.42 3.39
CA ALA A 40 10.00 9.66 2.27
C ALA A 40 8.78 8.73 2.32
N LYS A 41 8.99 7.42 2.60
CA LYS A 41 7.87 6.49 2.81
C LYS A 41 6.97 6.95 3.97
N GLN A 42 7.55 7.39 5.09
CA GLN A 42 6.76 7.84 6.23
C GLN A 42 5.89 9.06 5.89
N ILE A 43 6.43 10.03 5.15
CA ILE A 43 5.66 11.21 4.70
C ILE A 43 4.44 10.76 3.88
N ILE A 44 4.64 9.86 2.92
CA ILE A 44 3.55 9.37 2.06
C ILE A 44 2.56 8.49 2.84
N SER A 45 3.04 7.64 3.76
CA SER A 45 2.17 6.84 4.63
C SER A 45 1.27 7.71 5.51
N ASN A 46 1.83 8.79 6.08
CA ASN A 46 1.05 9.74 6.87
C ASN A 46 -0.01 10.44 6.03
N LEU A 47 0.32 10.85 4.80
CA LEU A 47 -0.64 11.42 3.87
C LEU A 47 -1.80 10.45 3.61
N ILE A 48 -1.49 9.18 3.28
CA ILE A 48 -2.48 8.12 3.03
C ILE A 48 -3.41 7.94 4.25
N GLU A 49 -2.85 7.93 5.46
CA GLU A 49 -3.64 7.80 6.68
C GLU A 49 -4.56 9.01 6.91
N GLN A 50 -4.05 10.23 6.69
CA GLN A 50 -4.80 11.49 6.81
C GLN A 50 -5.99 11.56 5.85
N ILE A 51 -5.86 11.02 4.63
CA ILE A 51 -6.94 10.96 3.64
C ILE A 51 -7.89 9.76 3.85
N GLY A 52 -7.75 9.03 4.97
CA GLY A 52 -8.70 7.99 5.37
C GLY A 52 -8.44 6.61 4.77
N PHE A 53 -7.20 6.28 4.41
CA PHE A 53 -6.81 4.96 3.89
C PHE A 53 -5.78 4.30 4.81
N ALA A 54 -5.48 3.02 4.59
CA ALA A 54 -4.47 2.29 5.34
C ALA A 54 -3.16 2.21 4.53
N PRO A 55 -2.05 2.85 4.95
CA PRO A 55 -0.77 2.67 4.28
C PRO A 55 -0.20 1.28 4.56
N VAL A 56 0.27 0.59 3.51
CA VAL A 56 0.90 -0.73 3.63
C VAL A 56 2.23 -0.75 2.88
N ASP A 57 3.33 -0.89 3.64
CA ASP A 57 4.69 -0.95 3.09
C ASP A 57 4.94 -2.29 2.38
N THR A 58 5.41 -2.21 1.14
CA THR A 58 5.77 -3.36 0.29
C THR A 58 7.29 -3.52 0.14
N GLY A 59 8.07 -2.66 0.79
CA GLY A 59 9.53 -2.69 0.82
C GLY A 59 10.18 -1.71 -0.17
N SER A 60 11.32 -2.13 -0.71
CA SER A 60 12.14 -1.34 -1.65
C SER A 60 11.42 -1.07 -2.97
N LEU A 61 11.86 -0.08 -3.74
CA LEU A 61 11.33 0.15 -5.09
C LEU A 61 11.59 -1.05 -6.01
N ARG A 62 12.72 -1.74 -5.84
CA ARG A 62 13.09 -2.91 -6.64
C ARG A 62 12.09 -4.06 -6.46
N GLU A 63 11.74 -4.37 -5.22
CA GLU A 63 10.90 -5.54 -4.92
C GLU A 63 9.43 -5.17 -4.74
N GLY A 64 9.13 -4.15 -3.94
CA GLY A 64 7.77 -3.62 -3.76
C GLY A 64 7.20 -3.05 -5.06
N GLY A 65 8.05 -2.41 -5.88
CA GLY A 65 7.63 -1.89 -7.19
C GLY A 65 7.12 -2.98 -8.13
N LYS A 66 7.74 -4.17 -8.14
CA LYS A 66 7.26 -5.34 -8.90
C LYS A 66 5.92 -5.85 -8.36
N SER A 67 5.79 -5.94 -7.03
CA SER A 67 4.55 -6.37 -6.38
C SER A 67 3.37 -5.42 -6.65
N GLN A 68 3.63 -4.17 -7.01
CA GLN A 68 2.60 -3.17 -7.30
C GLN A 68 2.27 -3.03 -8.81
N GLN A 69 2.93 -3.75 -9.71
CA GLN A 69 2.66 -3.62 -11.16
C GLN A 69 1.26 -4.14 -11.55
N PRO A 70 0.72 -3.73 -12.71
CA PRO A 70 -0.45 -4.39 -13.30
C PRO A 70 -0.26 -5.92 -13.35
N ASN A 71 -1.36 -6.65 -13.15
CA ASN A 71 -1.42 -8.12 -13.03
C ASN A 71 -0.79 -8.72 -11.77
N ALA A 72 -0.17 -7.92 -10.89
CA ALA A 72 0.27 -8.42 -9.60
C ALA A 72 -0.94 -8.76 -8.69
N PRO A 73 -0.79 -9.69 -7.73
CA PRO A 73 -1.90 -10.18 -6.90
C PRO A 73 -2.65 -9.11 -6.11
N ILE A 74 -2.04 -7.94 -5.87
CA ILE A 74 -2.62 -6.84 -5.09
C ILE A 74 -3.23 -5.72 -5.96
N TYR A 75 -3.10 -5.80 -7.28
CA TYR A 75 -3.52 -4.74 -8.20
C TYR A 75 -5.05 -4.69 -8.36
N ASN A 76 -5.66 -3.50 -8.21
CA ASN A 76 -7.09 -3.23 -8.32
C ASN A 76 -8.00 -4.09 -7.41
N LYS A 77 -7.46 -4.61 -6.32
CA LYS A 77 -8.24 -5.35 -5.32
C LYS A 77 -8.51 -4.49 -4.09
N ILE A 78 -9.66 -4.75 -3.47
CA ILE A 78 -10.02 -4.13 -2.20
C ILE A 78 -9.46 -5.01 -1.10
N PHE A 79 -8.57 -4.42 -0.31
CA PHE A 79 -8.08 -5.00 0.94
C PHE A 79 -8.30 -3.99 2.06
N THR A 80 -8.67 -4.48 3.24
CA THR A 80 -8.42 -3.75 4.48
C THR A 80 -6.91 -3.65 4.74
N GLY A 81 -6.48 -2.68 5.55
CA GLY A 81 -5.09 -2.60 5.99
C GLY A 81 -4.58 -3.91 6.58
N ARG A 82 -5.42 -4.62 7.35
CA ARG A 82 -5.11 -5.92 7.93
C ARG A 82 -4.86 -7.00 6.87
N GLU A 83 -5.77 -7.16 5.92
CA GLU A 83 -5.64 -8.17 4.87
C GLU A 83 -4.44 -7.88 3.94
N ALA A 84 -4.22 -6.61 3.63
CA ALA A 84 -3.09 -6.18 2.81
C ALA A 84 -1.74 -6.49 3.48
N LYS A 85 -1.59 -6.21 4.78
CA LYS A 85 -0.39 -6.60 5.55
C LYS A 85 -0.15 -8.11 5.52
N ALA A 86 -1.21 -8.90 5.67
CA ALA A 86 -1.12 -10.36 5.60
C ALA A 86 -0.68 -10.85 4.21
N ALA A 87 -1.25 -10.28 3.13
CA ALA A 87 -0.90 -10.62 1.75
C ALA A 87 0.56 -10.28 1.40
N VAL A 88 1.07 -9.14 1.87
CA VAL A 88 2.47 -8.73 1.67
C VAL A 88 3.41 -9.67 2.43
N ALA A 89 3.11 -9.98 3.69
CA ALA A 89 3.93 -10.90 4.49
C ALA A 89 3.99 -12.30 3.87
N ALA A 90 2.86 -12.82 3.37
CA ALA A 90 2.82 -14.10 2.66
C ALA A 90 3.69 -14.08 1.39
N SER A 91 3.60 -13.00 0.60
CA SER A 91 4.39 -12.83 -0.63
C SER A 91 5.89 -12.67 -0.37
N GLN A 92 6.29 -12.11 0.78
CA GLN A 92 7.68 -12.01 1.21
C GLN A 92 8.24 -13.37 1.62
N ARG A 93 7.48 -14.14 2.42
CA ARG A 93 7.88 -15.50 2.85
C ARG A 93 8.06 -16.45 1.68
N ALA A 94 7.17 -16.41 0.69
CA ALA A 94 7.25 -17.24 -0.50
C ALA A 94 8.48 -16.94 -1.39
N ARG A 95 9.13 -15.78 -1.23
CA ARG A 95 10.36 -15.40 -1.96
C ARG A 95 11.64 -15.80 -1.24
N THR A 96 11.56 -16.04 0.06
CA THR A 96 12.71 -16.42 0.90
C THR A 96 12.82 -17.93 1.13
N ALA A 97 11.81 -18.70 0.68
CA ALA A 97 11.79 -20.16 0.69
C ALA A 97 12.29 -20.70 -0.66
#